data_AF-A0A5R2N621-F1
#
_entry.id   AF-A0A5R2N621-F1
#
_cell.length_a   1.000
_cell.length_b   1.000
_cell.length_c   1.000
_cell.angle_alpha   90.00
_cell.angle_beta   90.00
_cell.angle_gamma   90.00
#
_symmetry.space_group_name_H-M   'P 1'
#
loop_
_entity.id
_entity.type
_entity.pdbx_description
1 polymer ?
#
loop_
_entity_poly.entity_id
_entity_poly.type
_entity_poly.pdbx_seq_one_letter_code
_entity_poly.pdbx_strand_id
1 'polypeptide(L)' 'MLPLDILRKEFPATANAIYMDVANQGLISSTTLASIEPHLNNRLHGLNR' A
#
# COMPACT_ATOMS: atom_id res chain seq x y z
N MET A 1 -4.34 2.71 24.48
CA MET A 1 -4.66 3.28 23.16
C MET A 1 -4.44 2.20 22.13
N LEU A 2 -5.39 1.94 21.23
CA LEU A 2 -5.21 1.03 20.10
C LEU A 2 -4.05 1.54 19.22
N PRO A 3 -3.28 0.65 18.55
CA PRO A 3 -2.11 1.02 17.76
C PRO A 3 -2.51 1.62 16.40
N LEU A 4 -3.45 2.58 16.40
CA LEU A 4 -3.94 3.24 15.19
C LEU A 4 -2.83 4.04 14.50
N ASP A 5 -1.92 4.62 15.28
CA ASP A 5 -0.77 5.35 14.76
C ASP A 5 0.23 4.43 14.04
N ILE A 6 0.31 3.17 14.44
CA ILE A 6 1.13 2.15 13.77
C ILE A 6 0.44 1.72 12.47
N LEU A 7 -0.87 1.46 12.50
CA LEU A 7 -1.64 1.12 11.30
C LEU A 7 -1.63 2.24 10.25
N ARG A 8 -1.71 3.51 10.66
CA ARG A 8 -1.63 4.64 9.72
C ARG A 8 -0.29 4.73 8.99
N LYS A 9 0.81 4.31 9.62
CA LYS A 9 2.12 4.22 8.95
C LYS A 9 2.16 3.14 7.88
N GLU A 10 1.43 2.05 8.08
CA GLU A 10 1.29 0.99 7.08
C GLU A 10 0.45 1.43 5.88
N PHE A 11 -0.53 2.32 6.06
CA PHE A 11 -1.43 2.76 4.98
C PHE A 11 -1.21 4.25 4.64
N PRO A 12 -0.28 4.58 3.73
CA PRO A 12 0.09 5.96 3.43
C PRO A 12 -1.08 6.83 2.92
N ALA A 13 -2.09 6.22 2.29
CA ALA A 13 -3.32 6.89 1.88
C ALA A 13 -4.12 7.52 3.04
N THR A 14 -3.87 7.09 4.28
CA THR A 14 -4.54 7.60 5.48
C THR A 14 -3.77 8.71 6.22
N ALA A 15 -2.59 9.10 5.70
CA ALA A 15 -1.71 10.07 6.36
C ALA A 15 -2.31 11.48 6.39
N ASN A 16 -2.96 11.90 5.30
CA ASN A 16 -3.48 13.27 5.12
C ASN A 16 -5.01 13.33 4.98
N ALA A 17 -5.69 12.18 4.96
CA ALA A 17 -7.12 12.10 4.74
C ALA A 17 -7.76 10.92 5.50
N ILE A 18 -9.02 11.08 5.88
CA ILE A 18 -9.84 9.99 6.40
C ILE A 18 -10.44 9.24 5.20
N TYR A 19 -9.94 8.04 4.94
CA TYR A 19 -10.44 7.19 3.87
C TYR A 19 -11.65 6.39 4.36
N MET A 20 -12.84 6.70 3.86
CA MET A 20 -14.10 6.08 4.32
C MET A 20 -14.61 4.95 3.40
N ASP A 21 -14.04 4.81 2.20
CA ASP A 21 -14.50 3.85 1.17
C ASP A 21 -13.76 2.50 1.21
N VAL A 22 -13.22 2.11 2.38
CA VAL A 22 -12.34 0.92 2.51
C VAL A 22 -13.06 -0.40 2.17
N ALA A 23 -14.38 -0.47 2.38
CA ALA A 23 -15.18 -1.65 2.08
C ALA A 23 -15.34 -1.90 0.57
N ASN A 24 -15.31 -0.85 -0.26
CA ASN A 24 -15.42 -0.97 -1.71
C ASN A 24 -14.04 -0.99 -2.38
N GLN A 25 -13.09 -0.21 -1.84
CA GLN A 25 -11.71 -0.13 -2.33
C GLN A 25 -10.74 -0.26 -1.16
N GLY A 26 -10.16 -1.45 -1.03
CA GLY A 26 -9.14 -1.72 -0.01
C GLY A 26 -7.93 -0.78 -0.14
N LEU A 27 -7.28 -0.52 1.00
CA LEU A 27 -6.05 0.26 1.03
C LEU A 27 -4.84 -0.63 0.75
N ILE A 28 -3.86 -0.09 0.02
CA ILE A 28 -2.58 -0.77 -0.22
C ILE A 28 -1.62 -0.42 0.94
N SER A 29 -1.06 -1.44 1.58
CA SER A 29 -0.03 -1.23 2.61
C SER A 29 1.32 -0.89 1.98
N SER A 30 2.19 -0.25 2.76
CA SER A 30 3.57 0.05 2.40
C SER A 30 4.34 -1.22 1.99
N THR A 31 4.15 -2.31 2.72
CA THR A 31 4.76 -3.62 2.45
C THR A 31 4.28 -4.19 1.12
N THR A 32 2.97 -4.14 0.85
CA THR A 32 2.41 -4.59 -0.43
C THR A 32 2.93 -3.74 -1.58
N LEU A 33 2.98 -2.42 -1.42
CA LEU A 33 3.52 -1.50 -2.43
C LEU A 33 4.99 -1.84 -2.77
N ALA A 34 5.83 -2.03 -1.75
CA ALA A 34 7.24 -2.38 -1.91
C ALA A 34 7.44 -3.75 -2.60
N SER A 35 6.50 -4.70 -2.44
CA SER A 35 6.55 -5.99 -3.14
C SER A 35 6.13 -5.90 -4.61
N ILE A 36 5.28 -4.93 -4.97
CA ILE A 36 4.76 -4.74 -6.32
C ILE A 36 5.77 -4.01 -7.20
N GLU A 37 6.54 -3.08 -6.64
CA GLU A 37 7.51 -2.28 -7.40
C GLU A 37 8.55 -3.13 -8.16
N PRO A 38 9.21 -4.14 -7.56
CA PRO A 38 10.07 -5.07 -8.29
C PRO A 38 9.31 -5.83 -9.39
N HIS A 39 8.08 -6.27 -9.12
CA HIS A 39 7.26 -6.98 -10.10
C HIS A 39 6.88 -6.10 -11.31
N LEU A 40 6.54 -4.83 -11.08
CA LEU A 40 6.26 -3.86 -12.14
C LEU A 40 7.53 -3.51 -12.93
N ASN A 41 8.66 -3.31 -12.24
CA ASN A 41 9.94 -3.06 -12.88
C ASN A 41 10.37 -4.24 -13.75
N ASN A 42 10.17 -5.47 -13.28
CA ASN A 42 10.41 -6.68 -14.06
C ASN A 42 9.55 -6.71 -15.33
N ARG A 43 8.25 -6.40 -15.22
CA ARG A 43 7.35 -6.33 -16.39
C ARG A 43 7.73 -5.21 -17.38
N LEU A 44 8.08 -4.02 -16.88
CA LEU A 44 8.49 -2.88 -17.73
C LEU A 44 9.76 -3.18 -18.53
N HIS A 45 10.70 -3.93 -17.94
CA HIS A 45 11.96 -4.29 -18.59
C HIS A 45 11.93 -5.66 -19.28
N GLY A 46 10.77 -6.33 -19.33
CA GLY A 46 10.64 -7.67 -19.92
C GLY A 46 11.45 -8.76 -19.20
N LEU A 47 11.83 -8.53 -17.94
CA LEU A 47 12.60 -9.46 -17.12
C LEU A 47 11.63 -10.45 -16.49
N ASN A 48 11.48 -11.63 -17.08
CA ASN A 48 10.73 -12.75 -16.48
C ASN A 48 11.59 -13.44 -15.41
N ARG A 49 11.70 -12.80 -14.24
CA ARG A 49 12.21 -13.43 -13.01
C ARG A 49 11.15 -13.38 -11.92
#